data_AF-A0A4Q3DWI2-F1
#
_entry.id   AF-A0A4Q3DWI2-F1
#
_cell.length_a   1.000
_cell.length_b   1.000
_cell.length_c   1.000
_cell.angle_alpha   90.00
_cell.angle_beta   90.00
_cell.angle_gamma   90.00
#
_symmetry.space_group_name_H-M   'P 1'
#
loop_
_entity.id
_entity.type
_entity.pdbx_description
1 polymer ?
#
loop_
_entity_poly.entity_id
_entity_poly.type
_entity_poly.pdbx_seq_one_letter_code
_entity_poly.pdbx_strand_id
1 'polypeptide(L)'
;MNVIQFPSTPSKQAVAEVAARASAAHQRWQVECLVADDGQPYLALEHRSDGTILGAHWKAARWAVLSERGVTMSESEDLWTALEEALA
;
A
#
# COMPACT_ATOMS: atom_id res chain seq x y z
N MET A 1 -26.67 5.59 22.00
CA MET A 1 -25.87 4.40 21.66
C MET A 1 -24.86 4.85 20.63
N ASN A 2 -23.62 5.15 21.05
CA ASN A 2 -22.57 5.61 20.13
C ASN A 2 -21.93 4.37 19.50
N VAL A 3 -22.22 4.15 18.22
CA VAL A 3 -21.50 3.16 17.42
C VAL A 3 -20.10 3.72 17.21
N ILE A 4 -19.10 3.11 17.84
CA ILE A 4 -17.70 3.35 17.48
C ILE A 4 -17.55 2.72 16.09
N GLN A 5 -17.59 3.54 15.04
CA GLN A 5 -17.21 3.10 13.71
C GLN A 5 -15.70 2.87 13.72
N PHE A 6 -15.30 1.60 13.74
CA PHE A 6 -13.92 1.26 13.41
C PHE A 6 -13.65 1.75 11.98
N PRO A 7 -12.50 2.38 11.72
CA PRO A 7 -12.16 2.89 10.41
C PRO A 7 -12.26 1.74 9.40
N SER A 8 -13.04 1.97 8.34
CA SER A 8 -13.38 0.95 7.37
C SER A 8 -12.10 0.38 6.77
N THR A 9 -11.93 -0.94 6.86
CA THR A 9 -10.88 -1.63 6.13
C THR A 9 -10.99 -1.27 4.65
N PRO A 10 -9.88 -0.92 3.99
CA PRO A 10 -9.90 -0.48 2.60
C PRO A 10 -10.44 -1.59 1.70
N SER A 11 -11.24 -1.21 0.71
CA SER A 11 -11.82 -2.19 -0.22
C SER A 11 -10.77 -2.65 -1.23
N LYS A 12 -10.83 -3.93 -1.63
CA LYS A 12 -9.94 -4.48 -2.67
C LYS A 12 -9.99 -3.68 -3.97
N GLN A 13 -11.17 -3.19 -4.36
CA GLN A 13 -11.34 -2.40 -5.58
C GLN A 13 -10.62 -1.05 -5.48
N ALA A 14 -10.78 -0.33 -4.37
CA ALA A 14 -10.11 0.96 -4.18
C ALA A 14 -8.58 0.80 -4.19
N VAL A 15 -8.07 -0.25 -3.54
CA VAL A 15 -6.63 -0.54 -3.52
C VAL A 15 -6.12 -0.93 -4.90
N ALA A 16 -6.88 -1.70 -5.68
CA ALA A 16 -6.53 -2.06 -7.05
C ALA A 16 -6.51 -0.84 -8.00
N GLU A 17 -7.44 0.11 -7.83
CA GLU A 17 -7.44 1.37 -8.60
C GLU A 17 -6.20 2.20 -8.30
N VAL A 18 -5.79 2.28 -7.04
CA VAL A 18 -4.56 2.98 -6.63
C VAL A 18 -3.32 2.25 -7.16
N ALA A 19 -3.29 0.92 -7.14
CA ALA A 19 -2.20 0.14 -7.75
C ALA A 19 -2.06 0.40 -9.25
N ALA A 20 -3.18 0.41 -9.99
CA ALA A 20 -3.17 0.70 -11.42
C ALA A 20 -2.62 2.12 -11.70
N ARG A 21 -3.04 3.09 -10.88
CA ARG A 21 -2.53 4.47 -10.95
C ARG A 21 -1.03 4.54 -10.64
N ALA A 22 -0.56 3.86 -9.59
CA ALA A 22 0.84 3.85 -9.19
C ALA A 22 1.71 3.18 -10.25
N SER A 23 1.26 2.07 -10.83
CA SER A 23 1.95 1.38 -11.94
C SER A 23 2.11 2.28 -13.18
N ALA A 24 1.11 3.11 -13.49
CA ALA A 24 1.19 4.06 -14.59
C ALA A 24 2.12 5.25 -14.31
N ALA A 25 2.10 5.78 -13.08
CA ALA A 25 2.92 6.91 -12.66
C ALA A 25 4.40 6.53 -12.47
N HIS A 26 4.65 5.35 -11.89
CA HIS A 26 5.96 4.87 -11.47
C HIS A 26 6.41 3.68 -12.30
N GLN A 27 6.70 3.89 -13.58
CA GLN A 27 7.03 2.81 -14.53
C GLN A 27 8.25 1.96 -14.12
N ARG A 28 9.12 2.49 -13.25
CA ARG A 28 10.28 1.80 -12.68
C ARG A 28 9.89 0.74 -11.64
N TRP A 29 8.67 0.82 -11.13
CA TRP A 29 8.12 -0.10 -10.15
C TRP A 29 7.04 -0.97 -10.79
N GLN A 30 7.11 -2.27 -10.51
CA GLN A 30 6.00 -3.19 -10.75
C GLN A 30 5.14 -3.19 -9.50
N VAL A 31 3.87 -2.80 -9.64
CA VAL A 31 2.91 -2.72 -8.53
C VAL A 31 1.86 -3.80 -8.70
N GLU A 32 1.68 -4.62 -7.68
CA GLU A 32 0.69 -5.70 -7.66
C GLU A 32 -0.22 -5.58 -6.44
N CYS A 33 -1.53 -5.70 -6.67
CA CYS A 33 -2.52 -5.74 -5.59
C CYS A 33 -2.79 -7.18 -5.19
N LEU A 34 -2.49 -7.52 -3.95
CA LEU A 34 -2.66 -8.85 -3.37
C LEU A 34 -3.62 -8.80 -2.19
N VAL A 35 -3.96 -9.98 -1.66
CA VAL A 35 -4.82 -10.13 -0.48
C VAL A 35 -4.05 -10.95 0.55
N ALA A 36 -3.92 -10.44 1.77
CA ALA A 36 -3.24 -11.12 2.86
C ALA A 36 -4.13 -12.20 3.48
N ASP A 37 -3.55 -13.03 4.36
CA ASP A 37 -4.26 -14.14 5.02
C ASP A 37 -5.45 -13.67 5.88
N ASP A 38 -5.41 -12.43 6.37
CA ASP A 38 -6.50 -11.80 7.11
C ASP A 38 -7.60 -11.20 6.21
N GLY A 39 -7.48 -11.40 4.89
CA GLY A 39 -8.40 -10.89 3.87
C GLY A 39 -8.17 -9.42 3.50
N GLN A 40 -7.20 -8.74 4.11
CA GLN A 40 -6.94 -7.33 3.81
C GLN A 40 -6.16 -7.17 2.51
N PRO A 41 -6.57 -6.25 1.62
CA PRO A 41 -5.78 -5.94 0.44
C PRO A 41 -4.49 -5.23 0.83
N TYR A 42 -3.40 -5.59 0.17
CA TYR A 42 -2.10 -4.92 0.30
C TYR A 42 -1.46 -4.78 -1.08
N LEU A 43 -0.47 -3.90 -1.18
CA LEU A 43 0.30 -3.74 -2.41
C LEU A 43 1.71 -4.30 -2.23
N ALA A 44 2.16 -5.08 -3.21
CA ALA A 44 3.56 -5.42 -3.37
C ALA A 44 4.15 -4.53 -4.48
N LEU A 45 5.30 -3.92 -4.24
CA LEU A 45 6.01 -3.09 -5.19
C LEU A 45 7.42 -3.63 -5.37
N GLU A 46 7.81 -3.91 -6.61
CA GLU A 46 9.14 -4.38 -6.96
C GLU A 46 9.82 -3.40 -7.92
N HIS A 47 11.01 -2.93 -7.58
CA HIS A 47 11.76 -2.02 -8.42
C HIS A 47 12.48 -2.80 -9.51
N ARG A 48 12.19 -2.48 -10.77
CA ARG A 48 12.61 -3.28 -11.94
C ARG A 48 14.11 -3.35 -12.17
N SER A 49 14.89 -2.37 -11.69
CA SER A 49 16.34 -2.31 -11.98
C SER A 49 17.22 -2.99 -10.95
N ASP A 50 16.82 -2.99 -9.68
CA ASP A 50 17.63 -3.52 -8.57
C ASP A 50 16.91 -4.58 -7.73
N GLY A 51 15.64 -4.87 -8.03
CA GLY A 51 14.86 -5.88 -7.33
C GLY A 51 14.41 -5.45 -5.93
N THR A 52 14.49 -4.16 -5.58
CA THR A 52 14.03 -3.67 -4.28
C THR A 52 12.55 -3.96 -4.09
N ILE A 53 12.17 -4.56 -2.96
CA ILE A 53 10.78 -4.88 -2.64
C ILE A 53 10.26 -3.97 -1.53
N LEU A 54 9.09 -3.38 -1.77
CA LEU A 54 8.28 -2.67 -0.79
C LEU A 54 6.90 -3.31 -0.67
N GLY A 55 6.30 -3.20 0.52
CA GLY A 55 4.94 -3.64 0.79
C GLY A 55 4.13 -2.51 1.40
N ALA A 56 2.96 -2.20 0.86
CA ALA A 56 2.01 -1.24 1.43
C ALA A 56 0.85 -1.98 2.12
N HIS A 57 0.73 -1.83 3.43
CA HIS A 57 -0.23 -2.55 4.26
C HIS A 57 -1.12 -1.60 5.06
N TRP A 58 -2.39 -1.94 5.21
CA TRP A 58 -3.29 -1.23 6.12
C TRP A 58 -3.14 -1.77 7.54
N LYS A 59 -2.77 -0.91 8.48
CA LYS A 59 -2.61 -1.25 9.89
C LYS A 59 -2.99 -0.07 10.77
N ALA A 60 -3.73 -0.34 11.84
CA ALA A 60 -4.10 0.68 12.83
C ALA A 60 -4.72 1.95 12.21
N ALA A 61 -5.61 1.77 11.22
CA ALA A 61 -6.28 2.85 10.50
C ALA A 61 -5.38 3.70 9.58
N ARG A 62 -4.21 3.20 9.20
CA ARG A 62 -3.25 3.89 8.33
C ARG A 62 -2.59 2.93 7.36
N TRP A 63 -2.18 3.45 6.22
CA TRP A 63 -1.28 2.77 5.30
C TRP A 63 0.15 2.96 5.74
N ALA A 64 0.90 1.87 5.80
CA ALA A 64 2.32 1.87 6.02
C ALA A 64 3.01 1.21 4.82
N VAL A 65 3.98 1.90 4.23
CA VAL A 65 4.87 1.32 3.21
C VAL A 65 6.14 0.87 3.91
N LEU A 66 6.44 -0.41 3.81
CA LEU A 66 7.55 -1.08 4.47
C LEU A 66 8.52 -1.59 3.41
N SER A 67 9.82 -1.54 3.66
CA SER A 67 10.79 -2.30 2.88
C SER A 67 10.76 -3.79 3.23
N GLU A 68 11.43 -4.62 2.42
CA GLU A 68 11.65 -6.05 2.71
C GLU A 68 12.26 -6.32 4.10
N ARG A 69 12.97 -5.34 4.68
CA ARG A 69 13.59 -5.43 6.02
C ARG A 69 12.63 -5.06 7.15
N GLY A 70 11.37 -4.73 6.84
CA GLY A 70 10.37 -4.28 7.80
C GLY A 70 10.57 -2.84 8.28
N VAL A 71 11.42 -2.05 7.60
CA VAL A 71 11.60 -0.63 7.91
C VAL A 71 10.50 0.17 7.23
N THR A 72 9.79 0.97 8.01
CA THR A 72 8.79 1.92 7.52
C THR A 72 9.44 3.03 6.71
N MET A 73 9.03 3.13 5.44
CA MET A 73 9.44 4.15 4.48
C MET A 73 8.50 5.36 4.53
N SER A 74 7.19 5.12 4.66
CA SER A 74 6.16 6.16 4.80
C SER A 74 4.94 5.61 5.54
N GLU A 75 4.20 6.49 6.21
CA GLU A 75 2.88 6.21 6.81
C GLU A 75 1.90 7.35 6.52
N SER A 76 0.70 7.02 6.05
CA SER A 76 -0.37 8.00 5.82
C SER A 76 -1.75 7.36 5.97
N GLU A 77 -2.77 8.18 6.19
CA GLU A 77 -4.17 7.73 6.17
C GLU A 77 -4.65 7.45 4.74
N ASP A 78 -3.96 8.02 3.75
CA ASP A 78 -4.24 7.87 2.33
C ASP A 78 -3.16 7.02 1.64
N LEU A 79 -3.57 5.96 0.93
CA LEU A 79 -2.66 5.02 0.28
C LEU A 79 -1.80 5.72 -0.78
N TRP A 80 -2.39 6.61 -1.57
CA TRP A 80 -1.67 7.30 -2.64
C TRP A 80 -0.54 8.15 -2.08
N THR A 81 -0.83 8.94 -1.03
CA THR A 81 0.16 9.76 -0.34
C THR A 81 1.30 8.90 0.23
N ALA A 82 0.99 7.79 0.90
CA ALA A 82 2.02 6.90 1.43
C ALA A 82 2.94 6.31 0.35
N LEU A 83 2.37 6.00 -0.82
CA LEU A 83 3.13 5.51 -1.97
C LEU A 83 4.01 6.61 -2.59
N GLU A 84 3.48 7.80 -2.83
CA GLU A 84 4.24 8.91 -3.40
C GLU A 84 5.46 9.26 -2.54
N GLU A 85 5.31 9.27 -1.22
CA GLU A 85 6.43 9.51 -0.30
C GLU A 85 7.49 8.40 -0.34
N ALA A 86 7.05 7.14 -0.42
CA ALA A 86 7.97 5.99 -0.42
C ALA A 86 8.66 5.76 -1.77
N LEU A 87 8.06 6.21 -2.88
CA LEU A 87 8.54 6.01 -4.25
C LEU A 87 9.29 7.22 -4.83
N ALA A 88 9.30 8.36 -4.13
CA ALA A 88 10.07 9.56 -4.48
C ALA A 88 11.59 9.32 -4.43
#